data_AF-A0A1B6FHE2-F1
#
_entry.id   AF-A0A1B6FHE2-F1
#
_cell.length_a   1.000
_cell.length_b   1.000
_cell.length_c   1.000
_cell.angle_alpha   90.00
_cell.angle_beta   90.00
_cell.angle_gamma   90.00
#
_symmetry.space_group_name_H-M   'P 1'
#
loop_
_entity.id
_entity.type
_entity.pdbx_description
1 polymer ?
#
loop_
_entity_poly.entity_id
_entity_poly.type
_entity_poly.pdbx_seq_one_letter_code
_entity_poly.pdbx_strand_id
1 'polypeptide(L)'
;VDINECEELHPCSQTCYNTHGSYTCGCVEGYTLQPNQHSCKASSSVQPLLIFSNKYYIRKLDMSGHFTLFANNLTNAVAVDFDWESKCVYWSDVTALSSSIKRFCQGDNAYQTLHSATLQNPDGLAVDWV
;
A
#
# COMPACT_ATOMS: atom_id res chain seq x y z
N VAL A 1 -11.32 13.12 -38.49
CA VAL A 1 -10.22 12.40 -37.80
C VAL A 1 -10.76 12.04 -36.43
N ASP A 2 -10.57 10.78 -36.03
CA ASP A 2 -10.97 10.27 -34.71
C ASP A 2 -9.95 10.73 -33.65
N ILE A 3 -10.40 11.03 -32.44
CA ILE A 3 -9.51 11.34 -31.31
C ILE A 3 -9.33 10.05 -30.52
N ASN A 4 -8.10 9.72 -30.13
CA ASN A 4 -7.84 8.58 -29.27
C ASN A 4 -7.86 9.01 -27.80
N GLU A 5 -9.01 8.94 -27.13
CA GLU A 5 -9.12 9.40 -25.74
C GLU A 5 -8.25 8.57 -24.79
N CYS A 6 -7.91 7.33 -25.14
CA CYS A 6 -7.06 6.47 -24.32
C CYS A 6 -5.61 6.97 -24.24
N GLU A 7 -5.11 7.68 -25.26
CA GLU A 7 -3.75 8.24 -25.29
C GLU A 7 -3.71 9.70 -24.83
N GLU A 8 -4.79 10.45 -25.05
CA GLU A 8 -4.82 11.88 -24.72
C GLU A 8 -5.38 12.16 -23.33
N LEU A 9 -6.49 11.52 -22.95
CA LEU A 9 -7.26 11.85 -21.74
C LEU A 9 -7.13 10.81 -20.63
N HIS A 10 -6.77 9.57 -20.96
CA HIS A 10 -6.71 8.44 -20.02
C HIS A 10 -7.96 8.34 -19.13
N PRO A 11 -9.17 8.24 -19.72
CA PRO A 11 -10.43 8.42 -19.00
C PRO A 11 -10.79 7.25 -18.06
N CYS A 12 -10.15 6.09 -18.24
CA CYS A 12 -10.46 4.87 -17.51
C CYS A 12 -9.51 4.65 -16.34
N SER A 13 -10.02 4.12 -15.22
CA SER A 13 -9.19 3.77 -14.06
C SER A 13 -8.23 2.59 -14.29
N GLN A 14 -8.54 1.72 -15.26
CA GLN A 14 -7.75 0.54 -15.61
C GLN A 14 -7.61 0.44 -17.13
N THR A 15 -8.39 -0.41 -17.79
CA THR A 15 -8.25 -0.65 -19.22
C THR A 15 -9.11 0.31 -20.04
N CYS A 16 -8.55 0.88 -21.10
CA CYS A 16 -9.23 1.77 -22.05
C CYS A 16 -9.21 1.17 -23.45
N TYR A 17 -10.35 1.21 -24.14
CA TYR A 17 -10.49 0.78 -25.53
C TYR A 17 -11.06 1.93 -26.36
N ASN A 18 -10.25 2.46 -27.28
CA ASN A 18 -10.67 3.49 -28.20
C ASN A 18 -11.69 2.95 -29.22
N THR A 19 -12.70 3.73 -29.54
CA THR A 19 -13.71 3.40 -30.56
C THR A 19 -13.95 4.61 -31.44
N HIS A 20 -14.54 4.43 -32.62
CA HIS A 20 -14.75 5.58 -33.49
C HIS A 20 -15.77 6.56 -32.87
N GLY A 21 -15.33 7.78 -32.56
CA GLY A 21 -16.11 8.84 -31.93
C GLY A 21 -16.35 8.69 -30.43
N SER A 22 -15.71 7.72 -29.76
CA SER A 22 -15.84 7.51 -28.31
C SER A 22 -14.81 6.50 -27.76
N TYR A 23 -14.99 6.06 -26.53
CA TYR A 23 -14.20 4.97 -25.92
C TYR A 23 -15.06 4.15 -24.97
N THR A 24 -14.53 2.99 -24.58
CA THR A 24 -15.10 2.14 -23.53
C THR A 24 -14.04 1.74 -22.52
N CYS A 25 -14.44 1.62 -21.26
CA CYS A 25 -13.54 1.17 -20.18
C CYS A 25 -13.81 -0.28 -19.82
N GLY A 26 -12.74 -0.98 -19.43
CA GLY A 26 -12.79 -2.34 -18.90
C GLY A 26 -11.96 -2.48 -17.62
N CYS A 27 -12.19 -3.57 -16.90
CA CYS A 27 -11.48 -3.89 -15.67
C CYS A 27 -10.69 -5.19 -15.82
N VAL A 28 -9.56 -5.27 -15.12
CA VAL A 28 -8.77 -6.50 -15.02
C VAL A 28 -9.47 -7.54 -14.14
N GLU A 29 -8.98 -8.78 -14.17
CA GLU A 29 -9.52 -9.86 -13.34
C GLU A 29 -9.54 -9.47 -11.85
N GLY A 30 -10.62 -9.85 -11.15
CA GLY A 30 -10.82 -9.50 -9.75
C GLY A 30 -11.38 -8.09 -9.52
N TYR A 31 -11.75 -7.36 -10.58
CA TYR A 31 -12.40 -6.04 -10.49
C TYR A 31 -13.70 -5.97 -11.31
N THR A 32 -14.63 -5.13 -10.88
CA THR A 32 -15.92 -4.89 -11.52
C THR A 32 -16.10 -3.42 -11.89
N LEU A 33 -16.55 -3.19 -13.13
CA LEU A 33 -16.83 -1.86 -13.66
C LEU A 33 -17.98 -1.23 -12.87
N GLN A 34 -17.76 -0.01 -12.39
CA GLN A 34 -18.75 0.75 -11.62
C GLN A 34 -19.80 1.38 -12.53
N PRO A 35 -20.98 1.79 -12.00
CA PRO A 35 -22.06 2.38 -12.80
C PRO A 35 -21.68 3.65 -13.56
N ASN A 36 -20.58 4.31 -13.18
CA ASN A 36 -20.06 5.44 -13.93
C ASN A 36 -19.40 5.02 -15.26
N GLN A 37 -19.17 3.73 -15.51
CA GLN A 37 -18.50 3.19 -16.71
C GLN A 37 -17.04 3.63 -16.90
N HIS A 38 -16.39 4.11 -15.84
CA HIS A 38 -15.00 4.58 -15.85
C HIS A 38 -14.14 3.94 -14.76
N SER A 39 -14.72 3.70 -13.59
CA SER A 39 -14.01 3.24 -12.41
C SER A 39 -14.16 1.73 -12.22
N CYS A 40 -13.09 1.09 -11.78
CA CYS A 40 -13.06 -0.33 -11.43
C CYS A 40 -12.94 -0.50 -9.92
N LYS A 41 -13.76 -1.36 -9.32
CA LYS A 41 -13.70 -1.69 -7.89
C LYS A 41 -13.39 -3.16 -7.70
N ALA A 42 -12.50 -3.48 -6.77
CA ALA A 42 -12.17 -4.87 -6.47
C ALA A 42 -13.42 -5.68 -6.09
N SER A 43 -13.54 -6.87 -6.65
CA SER A 43 -14.64 -7.82 -6.41
C SER A 43 -14.43 -8.68 -5.16
N SER A 44 -13.39 -8.39 -4.38
CA SER A 44 -13.04 -9.10 -3.15
C SER A 44 -13.88 -8.64 -1.96
N SER A 45 -14.19 -9.58 -1.05
CA SER A 45 -14.79 -9.26 0.26
C SER A 45 -13.77 -8.76 1.28
N VAL A 46 -12.48 -8.76 0.94
CA VAL A 46 -11.41 -8.24 1.80
C VAL A 46 -11.49 -6.73 1.84
N GLN A 47 -11.66 -6.19 3.05
CA GLN A 47 -11.72 -4.74 3.27
C GLN A 47 -10.32 -4.12 3.09
N PRO A 48 -10.15 -3.10 2.21
CA PRO A 48 -8.90 -2.36 2.14
C PRO A 48 -8.64 -1.60 3.46
N LEU A 49 -7.36 -1.57 3.84
CA LEU A 49 -6.82 -0.89 5.01
C LEU A 49 -5.64 -0.02 4.59
N LEU A 50 -5.53 1.17 5.17
CA LEU A 50 -4.34 2.01 5.07
C LEU A 50 -3.44 1.73 6.28
N ILE A 51 -2.21 1.32 6.04
CA ILE A 51 -1.19 1.16 7.08
C ILE A 51 -0.25 2.36 7.00
N PHE A 52 0.01 3.01 8.13
CA PHE A 52 0.90 4.18 8.17
C PHE A 52 1.70 4.24 9.47
N SER A 53 2.92 4.78 9.36
CA SER A 53 3.76 5.14 10.50
C SER A 53 3.35 6.49 11.08
N ASN A 54 3.50 6.62 12.39
CA ASN A 54 3.44 7.89 13.09
C ASN A 54 4.40 7.81 14.28
N LYS A 55 5.69 7.97 13.98
CA LYS A 55 6.85 8.03 14.89
C LYS A 55 6.94 6.90 15.91
N TYR A 56 6.06 6.90 16.91
CA TYR A 56 6.04 5.92 18.02
C TYR A 56 5.13 4.71 17.77
N TYR A 57 4.32 4.74 16.71
CA TYR A 57 3.38 3.67 16.39
C TYR A 57 3.18 3.49 14.89
N ILE A 58 2.73 2.28 14.51
CA ILE A 58 2.18 1.96 13.20
C ILE A 58 0.70 1.63 13.40
N ARG A 59 -0.17 2.24 12.58
CA ARG A 59 -1.63 2.09 12.67
C ARG A 59 -2.22 1.57 11.38
N LYS A 60 -3.37 0.92 11.52
CA LYS A 60 -4.28 0.58 10.43
C LYS A 60 -5.48 1.52 10.49
N LEU A 61 -5.91 2.00 9.34
CA LEU A 61 -7.12 2.78 9.14
C LEU A 61 -8.03 2.02 8.17
N ASP A 62 -9.26 1.76 8.58
CA ASP A 62 -10.27 1.21 7.66
C ASP A 62 -11.02 2.32 6.91
N MET A 63 -11.83 1.91 5.93
CA MET A 63 -12.62 2.85 5.11
C MET A 63 -13.76 3.53 5.88
N SER A 64 -14.05 3.12 7.11
CA SER A 64 -15.01 3.78 7.99
C SER A 64 -14.38 4.91 8.81
N GLY A 65 -13.05 5.05 8.73
CA GLY A 65 -12.30 6.05 9.50
C GLY A 65 -11.84 5.53 10.87
N HIS A 66 -12.02 4.24 11.17
CA HIS A 66 -11.65 3.67 12.45
C HIS A 66 -10.19 3.21 12.45
N PHE A 67 -9.45 3.66 13.47
CA PHE A 67 -8.02 3.41 13.65
C PHE A 67 -7.79 2.25 14.61
N THR A 68 -6.95 1.30 14.21
CA THR A 68 -6.46 0.21 15.09
C THR A 68 -4.94 0.22 15.15
N LEU A 69 -4.41 -0.18 16.31
CA LEU A 69 -2.96 -0.26 16.51
C LEU A 69 -2.40 -1.52 15.84
N PHE A 70 -1.29 -1.38 15.11
CA PHE A 70 -0.52 -2.53 14.58
C PHE A 70 0.74 -2.76 15.41
N ALA A 71 1.54 -1.71 15.62
CA ALA A 71 2.75 -1.74 16.44
C ALA A 71 2.84 -0.46 17.28
N ASN A 72 3.34 -0.56 18.51
CA ASN A 72 3.58 0.55 19.43
C ASN A 72 5.00 0.49 20.01
N ASN A 73 5.34 1.46 20.87
CA ASN A 73 6.63 1.53 21.55
C ASN A 73 7.82 1.57 20.56
N LEU A 74 7.62 2.22 19.41
CA LEU A 74 8.66 2.45 18.41
C LEU A 74 9.43 3.73 18.77
N THR A 75 10.64 3.91 18.23
CA THR A 75 11.44 5.10 18.54
C THR A 75 11.14 6.24 17.56
N ASN A 76 11.31 5.96 16.27
CA ASN A 76 10.98 6.84 15.18
C ASN A 76 10.79 6.04 13.88
N ALA A 77 9.61 5.45 13.73
CA ALA A 77 9.20 4.76 12.51
C ALA A 77 9.02 5.76 11.35
N VAL A 78 9.79 5.58 10.27
CA VAL A 78 9.78 6.46 9.09
C VAL A 78 9.12 5.76 7.91
N ALA A 79 9.81 4.79 7.29
CA ALA A 79 9.28 4.00 6.18
C ALA A 79 8.56 2.75 6.70
N VAL A 80 7.51 2.32 6.00
CA VAL A 80 6.74 1.11 6.31
C VAL A 80 6.43 0.38 5.02
N ASP A 81 6.50 -0.95 5.06
CA ASP A 81 5.93 -1.80 4.02
C ASP A 81 5.31 -3.07 4.65
N PHE A 82 4.47 -3.78 3.90
CA PHE A 82 3.66 -4.88 4.41
C PHE A 82 3.67 -6.08 3.47
N ASP A 83 3.95 -7.26 4.04
CA ASP A 83 3.83 -8.53 3.35
C ASP A 83 2.43 -9.12 3.58
N TRP A 84 1.68 -9.26 2.50
CA TRP A 84 0.32 -9.79 2.54
C TRP A 84 0.25 -11.29 2.85
N GLU A 85 1.22 -12.10 2.42
CA GLU A 85 1.15 -13.55 2.63
C GLU A 85 1.45 -13.89 4.09
N SER A 86 2.56 -13.38 4.62
CA SER A 86 2.99 -13.64 6.00
C SER A 86 2.31 -12.75 7.05
N LYS A 87 1.56 -11.72 6.63
CA LYS A 87 0.93 -10.71 7.50
C LYS A 87 1.94 -9.96 8.38
N CYS A 88 3.12 -9.70 7.85
CA CYS A 88 4.19 -9.01 8.55
C CYS A 88 4.29 -7.54 8.12
N VAL A 89 4.49 -6.66 9.10
CA VAL A 89 4.87 -5.26 8.85
C VAL A 89 6.37 -5.10 9.01
N TYR A 90 6.97 -4.34 8.11
CA TYR A 90 8.37 -3.97 8.10
C TYR A 90 8.48 -2.47 8.22
N TRP A 91 9.42 -1.98 9.00
CA TRP A 91 9.63 -0.54 9.13
C TRP A 91 11.08 -0.19 9.36
N SER A 92 11.43 1.04 9.00
CA SER A 92 12.68 1.66 9.40
C SER A 92 12.48 2.46 10.66
N ASP A 93 13.33 2.20 11.66
CA ASP A 93 13.40 2.93 12.92
C ASP A 93 14.67 3.78 12.89
N VAL A 94 14.52 5.09 12.68
CA VAL A 94 15.63 6.01 12.36
C VAL A 94 15.82 7.02 13.47
N THR A 95 16.95 6.98 14.15
CA THR A 95 17.28 7.96 15.19
C THR A 95 18.55 8.73 14.83
N ALA A 96 18.87 9.77 15.59
CA ALA A 96 20.10 10.53 15.38
C ALA A 96 21.39 9.70 15.57
N LEU A 97 21.32 8.56 16.28
CA LEU A 97 22.49 7.76 16.66
C LEU A 97 22.53 6.39 16.00
N SER A 98 21.37 5.82 15.68
CA SER A 98 21.27 4.49 15.08
C SER A 98 20.01 4.34 14.24
N SER A 99 20.14 3.60 13.16
CA SER A 99 19.02 3.22 12.31
C SER A 99 18.91 1.71 12.23
N SER A 100 17.69 1.20 12.15
CA SER A 100 17.43 -0.23 12.02
C SER A 100 16.20 -0.53 11.17
N ILE A 101 16.21 -1.67 10.50
CA ILE A 101 15.04 -2.23 9.83
C ILE A 101 14.50 -3.34 10.73
N LYS A 102 13.21 -3.26 11.05
CA LYS A 102 12.54 -4.19 11.96
C LYS A 102 11.33 -4.82 11.29
N ARG A 103 10.91 -5.95 11.85
CA ARG A 103 9.73 -6.73 11.42
C ARG A 103 8.87 -7.10 12.62
N PHE A 104 7.56 -7.16 12.37
CA PHE A 104 6.59 -7.72 13.30
C PHE A 104 5.45 -8.41 12.53
N CYS A 105 5.21 -9.67 12.83
CA CYS A 105 4.16 -10.48 12.22
C CYS A 105 2.99 -10.68 13.19
N GLN A 106 1.79 -10.88 12.65
CA GLN A 106 0.62 -11.17 13.48
C GLN A 106 0.81 -12.50 14.23
N GLY A 107 0.98 -12.44 15.55
CA GLY A 107 1.24 -13.60 16.41
C GLY A 107 2.65 -13.63 16.99
N ASP A 108 3.54 -12.74 16.55
CA ASP A 108 4.86 -12.60 17.17
C ASP A 108 4.75 -12.08 18.61
N ASN A 109 5.64 -12.56 19.48
CA ASN A 109 5.74 -12.08 20.86
C ASN A 109 6.59 -10.81 20.98
N ALA A 110 7.42 -10.50 19.99
CA ALA A 110 8.37 -9.40 20.03
C ALA A 110 8.75 -8.92 18.62
N TYR A 111 9.24 -7.68 18.54
CA TYR A 111 9.79 -7.13 17.31
C TYR A 111 11.15 -7.72 17.00
N GLN A 112 11.38 -8.05 15.73
CA GLN A 112 12.66 -8.57 15.26
C GLN A 112 13.44 -7.49 14.52
N THR A 113 14.70 -7.27 14.91
CA THR A 113 15.64 -6.45 14.12
C THR A 113 16.20 -7.30 12.99
N LEU A 114 15.97 -6.89 11.76
CA LEU A 114 16.49 -7.54 10.56
C LEU A 114 17.84 -6.97 10.14
N HIS A 115 18.01 -5.65 10.28
CA HIS A 115 19.25 -4.98 9.92
C HIS A 115 19.47 -3.73 10.78
N SER A 116 20.73 -3.39 11.05
CA SER A 116 21.10 -2.21 11.86
C SER A 116 22.51 -1.72 11.56
N ALA A 117 23.41 -2.59 11.10
CA ALA A 117 24.77 -2.23 10.73
C ALA A 117 24.77 -1.26 9.54
N THR A 118 25.61 -0.23 9.60
CA THR A 118 25.90 0.70 8.49
C THR A 118 24.72 1.49 7.92
N LEU A 119 23.53 1.38 8.52
CA LEU A 119 22.36 2.16 8.11
C LEU A 119 22.48 3.60 8.60
N GLN A 120 22.35 4.54 7.67
CA GLN A 120 22.26 5.97 7.98
C GLN A 120 20.81 6.42 8.07
N ASN A 121 20.14 6.65 6.93
CA ASN A 121 18.77 7.17 6.87
C ASN A 121 17.92 6.37 5.86
N PRO A 122 17.42 5.18 6.24
CA PRO A 122 16.51 4.40 5.39
C PRO A 122 15.10 5.03 5.35
N ASP A 123 14.89 5.93 4.38
CA ASP A 123 13.63 6.68 4.19
C ASP A 123 12.61 5.97 3.28
N GLY A 124 12.99 4.85 2.67
CA GLY A 124 12.13 4.03 1.83
C GLY A 124 12.37 2.54 2.07
N LEU A 125 11.31 1.76 1.97
CA LEU A 125 11.32 0.30 2.05
C LEU A 125 10.41 -0.28 0.98
N ALA A 126 10.81 -1.41 0.43
CA ALA A 126 10.00 -2.26 -0.44
C ALA A 126 10.30 -3.71 -0.08
N VAL A 127 9.27 -4.51 0.12
CA VAL A 127 9.33 -5.94 0.42
C VAL A 127 8.83 -6.68 -0.81
N ASP A 128 9.55 -7.70 -1.23
CA ASP A 128 9.06 -8.63 -2.26
C ASP A 128 8.23 -9.71 -1.56
N TRP A 129 6.95 -9.80 -1.90
CA TRP A 129 5.98 -10.72 -1.29
C TRP A 129 5.54 -11.85 -2.25
N VAL A 130 6.24 -12.03 -3.37
CA VAL A 130 5.91 -12.97 -4.45
C VAL A 130 6.82 -14.21 -4.45
#